data_AF-A0A1W9I3W4-F1
#
_entry.id   AF-A0A1W9I3W4-F1
#
_cell.length_a   1.000
_cell.length_b   1.000
_cell.length_c   1.000
_cell.angle_alpha   90.00
_cell.angle_beta   90.00
_cell.angle_gamma   90.00
#
_symmetry.space_group_name_H-M   'P 1'
#
loop_
_entity.id
_entity.type
_entity.pdbx_description
1 polymer ?
#
loop_
_entity_poly.entity_id
_entity_poly.type
_entity_poly.pdbx_seq_one_letter_code
_entity_poly.pdbx_strand_id
1 'polypeptide(L)'
;MSKGRASKEAREPDVFLRISGEIINRLKPHTKPILIASVVIAMVAIAGAVLNFMQQNRELKAQSEYIAAEKAYVKKTTDATEAQTKIKNLETELANLKKPAKKEKNKETPRAKADIEKDIADAKAKQLSGDFEKDYGSFVVGFKKVINDAPETQAAIMASLYLAQIYAENKKFEEGISALSNSRLKYREGKLLYGLAQMKLGQLLEQSGKCQDSINTWQRVLAFKELSYFHPEATLATAVCYETLKNVDKAQELYKKTHADFKNSPAGANAQKYLRLLSLKGKDS
;
A
#
# COMPACT_ATOMS: atom_id res chain seq x y z
N MET A 1 67.02 -19.08 -70.93
CA MET A 1 66.44 -19.93 -69.86
C MET A 1 66.12 -19.04 -68.67
N SER A 2 64.83 -18.82 -68.42
CA SER A 2 64.29 -18.04 -67.30
C SER A 2 63.78 -19.00 -66.23
N LYS A 3 64.09 -18.72 -64.96
CA LYS A 3 63.47 -19.18 -63.70
C LYS A 3 64.50 -18.91 -62.58
N GLY A 4 64.24 -18.23 -61.47
CA GLY A 4 63.08 -17.56 -60.91
C GLY A 4 63.56 -17.06 -59.55
N ARG A 5 63.48 -15.75 -59.28
CA ARG A 5 63.89 -15.15 -58.00
C ARG A 5 63.01 -15.67 -56.88
N ALA A 6 63.63 -16.18 -55.82
CA ALA A 6 62.97 -16.43 -54.55
C ALA A 6 62.68 -15.08 -53.87
N SER A 7 61.41 -14.64 -53.84
CA SER A 7 60.96 -13.61 -52.90
C SER A 7 60.42 -14.30 -51.65
N LYS A 8 61.21 -14.28 -50.57
CA LYS A 8 60.68 -14.41 -49.20
C LYS A 8 60.05 -13.06 -48.83
N GLU A 9 58.81 -12.84 -49.23
CA GLU A 9 57.98 -11.81 -48.61
C GLU A 9 57.50 -12.35 -47.26
N ALA A 10 58.17 -11.91 -46.19
CA ALA A 10 57.61 -12.01 -44.85
C ALA A 10 56.38 -11.10 -44.83
N ARG A 11 55.18 -11.71 -44.76
CA ARG A 11 53.92 -10.97 -44.61
C ARG A 11 54.03 -10.07 -43.38
N GLU A 12 53.90 -8.76 -43.57
CA GLU A 12 53.82 -7.81 -42.45
C GLU A 12 52.73 -8.25 -41.48
N PRO A 13 52.92 -8.10 -40.15
CA PRO A 13 51.90 -8.47 -39.20
C PRO A 13 50.64 -7.67 -39.51
N ASP A 14 49.55 -8.41 -39.77
CA ASP A 14 48.23 -7.89 -40.07
C ASP A 14 47.88 -6.73 -39.12
N VAL A 15 47.17 -5.69 -39.59
CA VAL A 15 46.91 -4.45 -38.82
C VAL A 15 46.35 -4.77 -37.42
N PHE A 16 45.56 -5.84 -37.36
CA PHE A 16 45.05 -6.43 -36.13
C PHE A 16 46.13 -6.89 -35.14
N LEU A 17 47.18 -7.57 -35.61
CA LEU A 17 48.31 -8.05 -34.78
C LEU A 17 49.12 -6.88 -34.20
N ARG A 18 49.28 -5.78 -34.94
CA ARG A 18 49.96 -4.58 -34.44
C ARG A 18 49.14 -3.87 -33.36
N ILE A 19 47.85 -3.65 -33.61
CA ILE A 19 46.94 -3.00 -32.66
C ILE A 19 46.80 -3.84 -31.39
N SER A 20 46.60 -5.15 -31.54
CA SER A 20 46.52 -6.07 -30.39
C SER A 20 47.85 -6.16 -29.63
N GLY A 21 48.99 -6.18 -30.34
CA GLY A 21 50.32 -6.16 -29.72
C GLY A 21 50.60 -4.89 -28.90
N GLU A 22 50.21 -3.71 -29.40
CA GLU A 22 50.33 -2.45 -28.66
C GLU A 22 49.46 -2.43 -27.40
N ILE A 23 48.22 -2.91 -27.51
CA ILE A 23 47.30 -3.01 -26.38
C ILE A 23 47.85 -3.98 -25.31
N ILE A 24 48.33 -5.16 -25.73
CA ILE A 24 48.91 -6.15 -24.83
C ILE A 24 50.15 -5.60 -24.13
N ASN A 25 51.04 -4.92 -24.84
CA ASN A 25 52.25 -4.35 -24.24
C ASN A 25 51.95 -3.22 -23.25
N ARG A 26 50.92 -2.41 -23.50
CA ARG A 26 50.44 -1.40 -22.53
C ARG A 26 49.77 -2.01 -21.31
N LEU A 27 49.07 -3.14 -21.47
CA LEU A 27 48.40 -3.84 -20.36
C LEU A 27 49.35 -4.69 -19.52
N LYS A 28 50.43 -5.22 -20.11
CA LYS A 28 51.42 -6.10 -19.48
C LYS A 28 51.91 -5.61 -18.11
N PRO A 29 52.36 -4.35 -17.93
CA PRO A 29 52.79 -3.85 -16.61
C PRO A 29 51.64 -3.69 -15.60
N HIS A 30 50.40 -3.55 -16.07
CA HIS A 30 49.21 -3.37 -15.24
C HIS A 30 48.38 -4.64 -15.04
N THR A 31 48.86 -5.81 -15.48
CA THR A 31 48.14 -7.09 -15.35
C THR A 31 47.78 -7.43 -13.90
N LYS A 32 48.72 -7.28 -12.95
CA LYS A 32 48.46 -7.51 -11.52
C LYS A 32 47.40 -6.58 -10.92
N PRO A 33 47.49 -5.23 -11.07
CA PRO A 33 46.44 -4.35 -10.54
C PRO A 33 45.08 -4.56 -11.23
N ILE A 34 45.05 -4.88 -12.53
CA ILE A 34 43.79 -5.21 -13.25
C ILE A 34 43.17 -6.49 -12.70
N LEU A 35 43.97 -7.52 -12.42
CA LEU A 35 43.50 -8.77 -11.84
C LEU A 35 42.98 -8.59 -10.41
N ILE A 36 43.64 -7.77 -9.60
CA ILE A 36 43.15 -7.40 -8.26
C ILE A 36 41.81 -6.66 -8.38
N ALA A 37 41.72 -5.68 -9.29
CA ALA A 37 40.49 -4.93 -9.51
C ALA A 37 39.34 -5.83 -9.99
N SER A 38 39.60 -6.79 -10.89
CA SER A 38 38.57 -7.73 -11.37
C SER A 38 38.09 -8.67 -10.26
N VAL A 39 38.99 -9.14 -9.40
CA VAL A 39 38.64 -9.96 -8.23
C VAL A 39 37.81 -9.16 -7.22
N VAL A 40 38.16 -7.90 -6.95
CA VAL A 40 37.37 -7.01 -6.07
C VAL A 40 35.97 -6.79 -6.65
N ILE A 41 35.86 -6.50 -7.95
CA ILE A 41 34.56 -6.32 -8.63
C ILE A 41 33.73 -7.60 -8.54
N ALA A 42 34.34 -8.77 -8.78
CA ALA A 42 33.66 -10.06 -8.65
C ALA A 42 33.17 -10.32 -7.21
N MET A 43 33.98 -10.02 -6.20
CA MET A 43 33.57 -10.15 -4.79
C MET A 43 32.41 -9.22 -4.43
N VAL A 44 32.42 -7.97 -4.90
CA VAL A 44 31.31 -7.02 -4.69
C VAL A 44 30.04 -7.52 -5.39
N ALA A 45 30.15 -8.03 -6.62
CA ALA A 45 29.01 -8.59 -7.35
C ALA A 45 28.42 -9.82 -6.65
N ILE A 46 29.27 -10.73 -6.16
CA ILE A 46 28.84 -11.92 -5.41
C ILE A 46 28.17 -11.50 -4.09
N ALA A 47 28.76 -10.56 -3.35
CA ALA A 47 28.17 -10.05 -2.12
C ALA A 47 26.80 -9.41 -2.39
N GLY A 48 26.67 -8.62 -3.46
CA GLY A 48 25.39 -8.06 -3.90
C GLY A 48 24.35 -9.13 -4.24
N ALA A 49 24.74 -10.18 -4.96
CA ALA A 49 23.87 -11.30 -5.30
C ALA A 49 23.40 -12.09 -4.05
N VAL A 50 24.31 -12.35 -3.11
CA VAL A 50 23.99 -13.00 -1.83
C VAL A 50 23.02 -12.15 -1.01
N LEU A 51 23.27 -10.85 -0.89
CA LEU A 51 22.36 -9.94 -0.18
C LEU A 51 20.98 -9.89 -0.82
N ASN A 52 20.91 -9.83 -2.15
CA ASN A 52 19.65 -9.85 -2.88
C ASN A 52 18.88 -11.16 -2.68
N PHE A 53 19.56 -12.30 -2.76
CA PHE A 53 18.97 -13.62 -2.49
C PHE A 53 18.44 -13.74 -1.07
N MET A 54 19.21 -13.28 -0.08
CA MET A 54 18.77 -13.23 1.32
C MET A 54 17.56 -12.34 1.51
N GLN A 55 17.51 -11.16 0.87
CA GLN A 55 16.38 -10.26 0.95
C GLN A 55 15.13 -10.86 0.31
N GLN A 56 15.26 -11.51 -0.84
CA GLN A 56 14.16 -12.19 -1.52
C GLN A 56 13.61 -13.36 -0.68
N ASN A 57 14.47 -14.16 -0.05
CA ASN A 57 14.03 -15.24 0.84
C ASN A 57 13.34 -14.70 2.09
N ARG A 58 13.83 -13.59 2.66
CA ARG A 58 13.13 -12.89 3.76
C ARG A 58 11.76 -12.41 3.33
N GLU A 59 11.64 -11.83 2.13
CA GLU A 59 10.36 -11.40 1.55
C GLU A 59 9.40 -12.58 1.40
N LEU A 60 9.82 -13.68 0.79
CA LEU A 60 8.97 -14.87 0.60
C LEU A 60 8.45 -15.43 1.92
N LYS A 61 9.33 -15.54 2.93
CA LYS A 61 8.92 -15.99 4.27
C LYS A 61 7.91 -15.02 4.89
N ALA A 62 8.19 -13.72 4.84
CA ALA A 62 7.29 -12.70 5.38
C ALA A 62 5.92 -12.70 4.67
N GLN A 63 5.90 -12.90 3.34
CA GLN A 63 4.67 -13.02 2.57
C GLN A 63 3.84 -14.22 2.99
N SER A 64 4.47 -15.38 3.23
CA SER A 64 3.74 -16.57 3.69
C SER A 64 3.04 -16.35 5.04
N GLU A 65 3.73 -15.66 5.97
CA GLU A 65 3.18 -15.33 7.29
C GLU A 65 2.08 -14.26 7.19
N TYR A 66 2.29 -13.25 6.35
CA TYR A 66 1.30 -12.21 6.03
C TYR A 66 0.02 -12.80 5.45
N ILE A 67 0.12 -13.64 4.42
CA ILE A 67 -1.03 -14.25 3.74
C ILE A 67 -1.85 -15.10 4.72
N ALA A 68 -1.19 -15.81 5.64
CA ALA A 68 -1.89 -16.58 6.67
C ALA A 68 -2.72 -15.68 7.60
N ALA A 69 -2.14 -14.58 8.08
CA ALA A 69 -2.84 -13.61 8.92
C ALA A 69 -3.98 -12.89 8.17
N GLU A 70 -3.72 -12.44 6.94
CA GLU A 70 -4.70 -11.79 6.07
C GLU A 70 -5.89 -12.70 5.77
N LYS A 71 -5.63 -13.95 5.36
CA LYS A 71 -6.70 -14.91 5.05
C LYS A 71 -7.60 -15.16 6.25
N ALA A 72 -7.03 -15.27 7.45
CA ALA A 72 -7.79 -15.48 8.67
C ALA A 72 -8.68 -14.27 8.99
N TYR A 73 -8.12 -13.06 8.87
CA TYR A 73 -8.83 -11.79 9.04
C TYR A 73 -9.98 -11.65 8.03
N VAL A 74 -9.68 -11.75 6.74
CA VAL A 74 -10.63 -11.60 5.64
C VAL A 74 -11.77 -12.60 5.77
N LYS A 75 -11.48 -13.88 6.07
CA LYS A 75 -12.52 -14.88 6.29
C LYS A 75 -13.46 -14.47 7.43
N LYS A 76 -12.91 -14.05 8.57
CA LYS A 76 -13.72 -13.64 9.74
C LYS A 76 -14.61 -12.44 9.42
N THR A 77 -14.10 -11.43 8.72
CA THR A 77 -14.88 -10.25 8.34
C THR A 77 -15.93 -10.55 7.28
N THR A 78 -15.63 -11.44 6.32
CA THR A 78 -16.59 -11.89 5.31
C THR A 78 -17.72 -12.67 5.96
N ASP A 79 -17.40 -13.66 6.81
CA ASP A 79 -18.39 -14.45 7.54
C ASP A 79 -19.31 -13.54 8.38
N ALA A 80 -18.76 -12.50 9.02
CA ALA A 80 -19.54 -11.53 9.79
C ALA A 80 -20.47 -10.67 8.91
N THR A 81 -20.00 -10.25 7.73
CA THR A 81 -20.78 -9.43 6.79
C THR A 81 -21.93 -10.22 6.17
N GLU A 82 -21.64 -11.47 5.78
CA GLU A 82 -22.66 -12.40 5.28
C GLU A 82 -23.69 -12.71 6.37
N ALA A 83 -23.25 -12.95 7.60
CA ALA A 83 -24.13 -13.15 8.75
C ALA A 83 -25.04 -11.94 8.98
N GLN A 84 -24.50 -10.72 8.95
CA GLN A 84 -25.29 -9.50 9.10
C GLN A 84 -26.35 -9.35 7.99
N THR A 85 -25.98 -9.66 6.75
CA THR A 85 -26.91 -9.64 5.61
C THR A 85 -28.02 -10.69 5.77
N LYS A 86 -27.65 -11.91 6.19
CA LYS A 86 -28.60 -12.99 6.46
C LYS A 86 -29.58 -12.60 7.57
N ILE A 87 -29.09 -12.01 8.67
CA ILE A 87 -29.93 -11.54 9.77
C ILE A 87 -30.93 -10.51 9.28
N LYS A 88 -30.49 -9.49 8.53
CA LYS A 88 -31.38 -8.45 7.99
C LYS A 88 -32.51 -9.03 7.13
N ASN A 89 -32.20 -10.02 6.29
CA ASN A 89 -33.19 -10.68 5.44
C ASN A 89 -34.18 -11.51 6.26
N LEU A 90 -33.70 -12.30 7.23
CA LEU A 90 -34.54 -13.12 8.11
C LEU A 90 -35.41 -12.27 9.05
N GLU A 91 -34.91 -11.14 9.54
CA GLU A 91 -35.70 -10.18 10.33
C GLU A 91 -36.82 -9.56 9.49
N THR A 92 -36.56 -9.30 8.21
CA THR A 92 -37.57 -8.82 7.25
C THR A 92 -38.63 -9.90 6.99
N GLU A 93 -38.22 -11.15 6.81
CA GLU A 93 -39.12 -12.31 6.66
C GLU A 93 -40.02 -12.46 7.90
N LEU A 94 -39.41 -12.45 9.10
CA LEU A 94 -40.12 -12.54 10.37
C LEU A 94 -41.12 -11.38 10.57
N ALA A 95 -40.77 -10.18 10.11
CA ALA A 95 -41.67 -9.03 10.15
C ALA A 95 -42.85 -9.17 9.17
N ASN A 96 -42.65 -9.80 8.01
CA ASN A 96 -43.70 -10.04 7.03
C ASN A 96 -44.69 -11.12 7.48
N LEU A 97 -44.24 -12.14 8.22
CA LEU A 97 -45.13 -13.14 8.85
C LEU A 97 -46.11 -12.52 9.86
N LYS A 98 -45.77 -11.38 10.47
CA LYS A 98 -46.63 -10.68 11.43
C LYS A 98 -47.71 -9.79 10.78
N LYS A 99 -47.67 -9.59 9.45
CA LYS A 99 -48.66 -8.76 8.74
C LYS A 99 -49.91 -9.59 8.41
N PRO A 100 -51.12 -9.00 8.48
CA PRO A 100 -52.36 -9.72 8.13
C PRO A 100 -52.30 -10.18 6.67
N ALA A 101 -52.61 -11.47 6.44
CA ALA A 101 -52.46 -12.14 5.16
C ALA A 101 -53.24 -11.43 4.04
N LYS A 102 -52.54 -10.75 3.13
CA LYS A 102 -53.10 -10.41 1.82
C LYS A 102 -53.15 -11.70 1.01
N LYS A 103 -54.32 -12.02 0.46
CA LYS A 103 -54.59 -13.22 -0.36
C LYS A 103 -53.78 -13.17 -1.66
N GLU A 104 -52.50 -13.53 -1.62
CA GLU A 104 -51.70 -13.77 -2.83
C GLU A 104 -51.67 -15.27 -3.13
N LYS A 105 -52.19 -15.61 -4.31
CA LYS A 105 -52.21 -16.95 -4.88
C LYS A 105 -50.87 -17.25 -5.55
N ASN A 106 -49.80 -17.49 -4.78
CA ASN A 106 -48.68 -18.30 -5.27
C ASN A 106 -47.77 -18.83 -4.15
N LYS A 107 -47.72 -20.17 -4.09
CA LYS A 107 -46.60 -21.08 -3.78
C LYS A 107 -45.53 -20.65 -2.76
N GLU A 108 -45.69 -21.14 -1.53
CA GLU A 108 -44.75 -21.92 -0.70
C GLU A 108 -45.28 -21.87 0.75
N THR A 109 -45.19 -22.97 1.49
CA THR A 109 -45.62 -22.97 2.90
C THR A 109 -44.71 -22.00 3.67
N PRO A 110 -45.26 -20.98 4.37
CA PRO A 110 -44.42 -20.04 5.12
C PRO A 110 -43.53 -20.80 6.11
N ARG A 111 -42.24 -20.48 6.12
CA ARG A 111 -41.26 -21.12 7.00
C ARG A 111 -41.66 -20.90 8.46
N ALA A 112 -41.50 -21.90 9.31
CA ALA A 112 -41.94 -21.80 10.69
C ALA A 112 -41.14 -20.69 11.41
N LYS A 113 -41.85 -19.86 12.19
CA LYS A 113 -41.23 -18.77 12.96
C LYS A 113 -40.02 -19.25 13.80
N ALA A 114 -40.13 -20.41 14.43
CA ALA A 114 -39.06 -20.99 15.24
C ALA A 114 -37.80 -21.31 14.41
N ASP A 115 -37.96 -21.73 13.15
CA ASP A 115 -36.82 -22.02 12.26
C ASP A 115 -36.10 -20.73 11.86
N ILE A 116 -36.86 -19.67 11.60
CA ILE A 116 -36.29 -18.34 11.27
C ILE A 116 -35.54 -17.78 12.49
N GLU A 117 -36.12 -17.88 13.69
CA GLU A 117 -35.49 -17.42 14.92
C GLU A 117 -34.20 -18.20 15.24
N LYS A 118 -34.19 -19.51 15.00
CA LYS A 118 -33.00 -20.34 15.10
C LYS A 118 -31.93 -19.93 14.10
N ASP A 119 -32.29 -19.74 12.82
CA ASP A 119 -31.34 -19.32 11.78
C ASP A 119 -30.74 -17.93 12.07
N ILE A 120 -31.50 -17.02 12.69
CA ILE A 120 -31.00 -15.73 13.18
C ILE A 120 -29.99 -15.93 14.30
N ALA A 121 -30.28 -16.81 15.27
CA ALA A 121 -29.36 -17.10 16.37
C ALA A 121 -28.04 -17.70 15.86
N ASP A 122 -28.11 -18.66 14.93
CA ASP A 122 -26.93 -19.28 14.31
C ASP A 122 -26.10 -18.26 13.50
N ALA A 123 -26.75 -17.31 12.83
CA ALA A 123 -26.07 -16.23 12.13
C ALA A 123 -25.42 -15.23 13.11
N LYS A 124 -26.09 -14.87 14.20
CA LYS A 124 -25.54 -13.98 15.24
C LYS A 124 -24.25 -14.53 15.86
N ALA A 125 -24.14 -15.86 16.01
CA ALA A 125 -22.92 -16.50 16.51
C ALA A 125 -21.67 -16.25 15.62
N LYS A 126 -21.86 -15.88 14.35
CA LYS A 126 -20.78 -15.55 13.41
C LYS A 126 -20.42 -14.06 13.38
N GLN A 127 -21.25 -13.20 13.95
CA GLN A 127 -20.96 -11.76 14.00
C GLN A 127 -19.75 -11.45 14.88
N LEU A 128 -19.20 -10.25 14.67
CA LEU A 128 -18.24 -9.66 15.58
C LEU A 128 -18.97 -9.30 16.88
N SER A 129 -18.32 -9.55 18.01
CA SER A 129 -18.89 -9.32 19.34
C SER A 129 -18.88 -7.86 19.77
N GLY A 130 -18.10 -7.01 19.08
CA GLY A 130 -17.83 -5.63 19.46
C GLY A 130 -16.69 -5.50 20.47
N ASP A 131 -16.18 -6.61 20.99
CA ASP A 131 -14.96 -6.63 21.80
C ASP A 131 -13.75 -6.75 20.87
N PHE A 132 -12.92 -5.71 20.86
CA PHE A 132 -11.78 -5.62 19.97
C PHE A 132 -10.79 -6.77 20.14
N GLU A 133 -10.47 -7.16 21.38
CA GLU A 133 -9.45 -8.18 21.64
C GLU A 133 -9.97 -9.56 21.24
N LYS A 134 -11.25 -9.84 21.53
CA LYS A 134 -11.90 -11.07 21.13
C LYS A 134 -12.06 -11.19 19.62
N ASP A 135 -12.40 -10.09 18.95
CA ASP A 135 -12.71 -10.09 17.52
C ASP A 135 -11.45 -10.01 16.65
N TYR A 136 -10.42 -9.28 17.09
CA TYR A 136 -9.25 -8.97 16.28
C TYR A 136 -7.90 -9.32 16.90
N GLY A 137 -7.82 -9.66 18.19
CA GLY A 137 -6.56 -9.82 18.91
C GLY A 137 -5.59 -10.81 18.26
N SER A 138 -6.09 -11.95 17.75
CA SER A 138 -5.26 -12.93 17.05
C SER A 138 -4.68 -12.41 15.74
N PHE A 139 -5.45 -11.63 14.97
CA PHE A 139 -4.99 -11.02 13.72
C PHE A 139 -3.97 -9.92 14.00
N VAL A 140 -4.20 -9.11 15.04
CA VAL A 140 -3.25 -8.08 15.50
C VAL A 140 -1.90 -8.71 15.84
N VAL A 141 -1.89 -9.82 16.59
CA VAL A 141 -0.65 -10.56 16.89
C VAL A 141 0.03 -11.06 15.61
N GLY A 142 -0.73 -11.64 14.69
CA GLY A 142 -0.22 -12.12 13.40
C GLY A 142 0.44 -11.02 12.57
N PHE A 143 -0.24 -9.89 12.38
CA PHE A 143 0.33 -8.76 11.64
C PHE A 143 1.53 -8.13 12.35
N LYS A 144 1.47 -7.93 13.67
CA LYS A 144 2.63 -7.43 14.45
C LYS A 144 3.85 -8.33 14.31
N LYS A 145 3.67 -9.65 14.30
CA LYS A 145 4.77 -10.60 14.08
C LYS A 145 5.46 -10.34 12.73
N VAL A 146 4.70 -10.24 11.64
CA VAL A 146 5.26 -9.96 10.31
C VAL A 146 6.02 -8.63 10.28
N ILE A 147 5.45 -7.58 10.88
CA ILE A 147 6.05 -6.24 10.94
C ILE A 147 7.38 -6.28 11.69
N ASN A 148 7.43 -6.95 12.84
CA ASN A 148 8.61 -6.99 13.70
C ASN A 148 9.71 -7.91 13.14
N ASP A 149 9.34 -9.06 12.59
CA ASP A 149 10.29 -10.06 12.09
C ASP A 149 10.92 -9.64 10.74
N ALA A 150 10.19 -8.84 9.94
CA ALA A 150 10.61 -8.51 8.58
C ALA A 150 10.29 -7.05 8.15
N PRO A 151 10.68 -6.02 8.91
CA PRO A 151 10.20 -4.63 8.76
C PRO A 151 10.53 -3.93 7.44
N GLU A 152 11.41 -4.50 6.61
CA GLU A 152 11.83 -3.96 5.30
C GLU A 152 11.11 -4.62 4.12
N THR A 153 10.31 -5.65 4.38
CA THR A 153 9.60 -6.41 3.34
C THR A 153 8.34 -5.68 2.88
N GLN A 154 7.85 -6.00 1.68
CA GLN A 154 6.54 -5.52 1.24
C GLN A 154 5.44 -6.12 2.11
N ALA A 155 5.58 -7.39 2.50
CA ALA A 155 4.69 -8.05 3.43
C ALA A 155 4.51 -7.29 4.76
N ALA A 156 5.59 -6.75 5.34
CA ALA A 156 5.49 -5.94 6.56
C ALA A 156 4.73 -4.62 6.34
N ILE A 157 4.90 -3.98 5.18
CA ILE A 157 4.15 -2.76 4.84
C ILE A 157 2.65 -3.08 4.68
N MET A 158 2.33 -4.18 4.00
CA MET A 158 0.95 -4.66 3.84
C MET A 158 0.33 -5.03 5.19
N ALA A 159 1.05 -5.75 6.05
CA ALA A 159 0.64 -6.05 7.41
C ALA A 159 0.37 -4.77 8.23
N SER A 160 1.23 -3.75 8.07
CA SER A 160 1.05 -2.45 8.74
C SER A 160 -0.20 -1.72 8.26
N LEU A 161 -0.50 -1.76 6.96
CA LEU A 161 -1.72 -1.19 6.37
C LEU A 161 -2.98 -1.88 6.91
N TYR A 162 -3.01 -3.21 6.95
CA TYR A 162 -4.13 -3.97 7.52
C TYR A 162 -4.30 -3.69 9.01
N LEU A 163 -3.21 -3.71 9.77
CA LEU A 163 -3.24 -3.43 11.20
C LEU A 163 -3.76 -2.01 11.47
N ALA A 164 -3.30 -1.03 10.70
CA ALA A 164 -3.77 0.35 10.78
C ALA A 164 -5.24 0.49 10.39
N GLN A 165 -5.73 -0.27 9.40
CA GLN A 165 -7.15 -0.31 9.04
C GLN A 165 -8.01 -0.87 10.17
N ILE A 166 -7.61 -2.01 10.75
CA ILE A 166 -8.30 -2.64 11.89
C ILE A 166 -8.39 -1.67 13.06
N TYR A 167 -7.29 -0.99 13.38
CA TYR A 167 -7.27 0.02 14.42
C TYR A 167 -8.17 1.23 14.08
N ALA A 168 -8.14 1.72 12.84
CA ALA A 168 -8.98 2.83 12.40
C ALA A 168 -10.47 2.56 12.54
N GLU A 169 -10.93 1.38 12.11
CA GLU A 169 -12.34 0.96 12.18
C GLU A 169 -12.84 0.87 13.62
N ASN A 170 -11.93 0.62 14.55
CA ASN A 170 -12.20 0.54 15.97
C ASN A 170 -11.83 1.83 16.73
N LYS A 171 -11.60 2.95 16.02
CA LYS A 171 -11.26 4.27 16.59
C LYS A 171 -9.98 4.30 17.43
N LYS A 172 -9.11 3.31 17.27
CA LYS A 172 -7.81 3.17 17.92
C LYS A 172 -6.72 3.88 17.09
N PHE A 173 -6.90 5.17 16.85
CA PHE A 173 -6.12 5.90 15.84
C PHE A 173 -4.62 5.95 16.16
N GLU A 174 -4.24 6.10 17.43
CA GLU A 174 -2.84 6.14 17.87
C GLU A 174 -2.12 4.80 17.64
N GLU A 175 -2.78 3.67 17.90
CA GLU A 175 -2.23 2.36 17.59
C GLU A 175 -2.06 2.15 16.08
N GLY A 176 -2.99 2.67 15.27
CA GLY A 176 -2.88 2.67 13.82
C GLY A 176 -1.71 3.51 13.30
N ILE A 177 -1.50 4.70 13.88
CA ILE A 177 -0.36 5.57 13.58
C ILE A 177 0.95 4.87 13.91
N SER A 178 1.02 4.22 15.09
CA SER A 178 2.19 3.46 15.53
C SER A 178 2.50 2.29 14.59
N ALA A 179 1.47 1.55 14.16
CA ALA A 179 1.64 0.44 13.21
C ALA A 179 2.30 0.88 11.90
N LEU A 180 1.88 2.00 11.31
CA LEU A 180 2.47 2.51 10.07
C LEU A 180 3.84 3.16 10.28
N SER A 181 4.03 3.88 11.39
CA SER A 181 5.29 4.59 11.68
C SER A 181 6.46 3.65 11.95
N ASN A 182 6.19 2.45 12.49
CA ASN A 182 7.21 1.44 12.77
C ASN A 182 7.70 0.70 11.52
N SER A 183 6.95 0.76 10.41
CA SER A 183 7.39 0.17 9.16
C SER A 183 8.50 1.02 8.51
N ARG A 184 9.54 0.39 7.94
CA ARG A 184 10.71 1.10 7.39
C ARG A 184 10.42 1.71 6.00
N LEU A 185 9.33 2.48 5.90
CA LEU A 185 8.76 3.06 4.67
C LEU A 185 9.75 3.93 3.88
N LYS A 186 10.67 4.61 4.56
CA LYS A 186 11.67 5.50 3.92
C LYS A 186 12.47 4.82 2.80
N TYR A 187 12.74 3.51 2.89
CA TYR A 187 13.46 2.77 1.84
C TYR A 187 12.61 2.44 0.60
N ARG A 188 11.40 2.99 0.52
CA ARG A 188 10.40 2.73 -0.51
C ARG A 188 9.76 4.02 -1.03
N GLU A 189 10.33 5.18 -0.73
CA GLU A 189 9.87 6.47 -1.24
C GLU A 189 9.63 6.45 -2.76
N GLY A 190 8.58 7.13 -3.21
CA GLY A 190 8.14 7.12 -4.62
C GLY A 190 7.45 5.84 -5.10
N LYS A 191 7.35 4.77 -4.29
CA LYS A 191 6.67 3.52 -4.68
C LYS A 191 5.21 3.48 -4.25
N LEU A 192 4.37 2.74 -4.99
CA LEU A 192 2.93 2.64 -4.73
C LEU A 192 2.59 2.30 -3.26
N LEU A 193 3.23 1.28 -2.68
CA LEU A 193 2.99 0.87 -1.29
C LEU A 193 3.36 1.97 -0.29
N TYR A 194 4.42 2.74 -0.56
CA TYR A 194 4.77 3.89 0.26
C TYR A 194 3.68 4.96 0.18
N GLY A 195 3.20 5.27 -1.02
CA GLY A 195 2.09 6.21 -1.23
C GLY A 195 0.83 5.79 -0.45
N LEU A 196 0.43 4.52 -0.56
CA LEU A 196 -0.71 3.97 0.19
C LEU A 196 -0.54 4.10 1.70
N ALA A 197 0.63 3.73 2.22
CA ALA A 197 0.94 3.82 3.65
C ALA A 197 0.93 5.28 4.15
N GLN A 198 1.51 6.22 3.40
CA GLN A 198 1.49 7.65 3.76
C GLN A 198 0.07 8.23 3.68
N MET A 199 -0.72 7.86 2.67
CA MET A 199 -2.12 8.28 2.58
C MET A 199 -2.91 7.82 3.80
N LYS A 200 -2.76 6.55 4.21
CA LYS A 200 -3.44 6.00 5.40
C LYS A 200 -2.93 6.63 6.70
N LEU A 201 -1.62 6.87 6.81
CA LEU A 201 -1.02 7.55 7.97
C LEU A 201 -1.56 8.97 8.11
N GLY A 202 -1.62 9.74 7.02
CA GLY A 202 -2.19 11.08 7.04
C GLY A 202 -3.66 11.08 7.44
N GLN A 203 -4.46 10.15 6.90
CA GLN A 203 -5.86 9.98 7.31
C GLN A 203 -6.01 9.72 8.81
N LEU A 204 -5.18 8.84 9.37
CA LEU A 204 -5.21 8.55 10.81
C LEU A 204 -4.78 9.75 11.66
N LEU A 205 -3.74 10.47 11.23
CA LEU A 205 -3.29 11.69 11.90
C LEU A 205 -4.38 12.76 11.90
N GLU A 206 -5.05 12.97 10.76
CA GLU A 206 -6.21 13.86 10.65
C GLU A 206 -7.33 13.44 11.61
N GLN A 207 -7.70 12.15 11.61
CA GLN A 207 -8.75 11.61 12.49
C GLN A 207 -8.39 11.71 13.99
N SER A 208 -7.10 11.66 14.33
CA SER A 208 -6.57 11.95 15.68
C SER A 208 -6.49 13.45 16.00
N GLY A 209 -6.92 14.35 15.11
CA GLY A 209 -6.83 15.80 15.29
C GLY A 209 -5.43 16.39 15.05
N LYS A 210 -4.47 15.59 14.58
CA LYS A 210 -3.08 15.98 14.29
C LYS A 210 -2.93 16.50 12.86
N CYS A 211 -3.71 17.52 12.52
CA CYS A 211 -3.77 18.08 11.16
C CYS A 211 -2.40 18.52 10.63
N GLN A 212 -1.55 19.11 11.46
CA GLN A 212 -0.21 19.55 11.02
C GLN A 212 0.70 18.37 10.63
N ASP A 213 0.67 17.28 11.41
CA ASP A 213 1.43 16.07 11.09
C ASP A 213 0.88 15.36 9.85
N SER A 214 -0.44 15.39 9.67
CA SER A 214 -1.09 14.88 8.46
C SER A 214 -0.65 15.65 7.21
N ILE A 215 -0.64 16.98 7.25
CA ILE A 215 -0.14 17.84 6.18
C ILE A 215 1.30 17.46 5.82
N ASN A 216 2.19 17.32 6.81
CA ASN A 216 3.58 16.93 6.59
C ASN A 216 3.68 15.55 5.91
N THR A 217 2.79 14.62 6.27
CA THR A 217 2.72 13.26 5.72
C THR A 217 2.28 13.27 4.26
N TRP A 218 1.20 13.98 3.92
CA TRP A 218 0.73 14.09 2.53
C TRP A 218 1.65 14.93 1.65
N GLN A 219 2.38 15.91 2.19
CA GLN A 219 3.41 16.62 1.44
C GLN A 219 4.51 15.70 0.93
N ARG A 220 4.88 14.65 1.67
CA ARG A 220 5.80 13.63 1.18
C ARG A 220 5.23 12.86 -0.01
N VAL A 221 3.92 12.61 -0.05
CA VAL A 221 3.26 11.97 -1.20
C VAL A 221 3.28 12.90 -2.42
N LEU A 222 2.96 14.18 -2.21
CA LEU A 222 2.94 15.22 -3.25
C LEU A 222 4.34 15.50 -3.83
N ALA A 223 5.41 15.19 -3.11
CA ALA A 223 6.78 15.38 -3.57
C ALA A 223 7.22 14.41 -4.69
N PHE A 224 6.53 13.27 -4.86
CA PHE A 224 6.89 12.25 -5.86
C PHE A 224 5.89 12.24 -7.04
N LYS A 225 6.40 12.38 -8.27
CA LYS A 225 5.57 12.34 -9.49
C LYS A 225 4.99 10.96 -9.75
N GLU A 226 5.72 9.91 -9.35
CA GLU A 226 5.34 8.50 -9.40
C GLU A 226 4.08 8.22 -8.57
N LEU A 227 3.76 9.10 -7.61
CA LEU A 227 2.60 9.01 -6.73
C LEU A 227 1.46 9.94 -7.17
N SER A 228 1.49 10.46 -8.40
CA SER A 228 0.49 11.37 -8.96
C SER A 228 -0.96 10.87 -8.86
N TYR A 229 -1.16 9.54 -8.84
CA TYR A 229 -2.46 8.94 -8.57
C TYR A 229 -3.07 9.37 -7.22
N PHE A 230 -2.25 9.62 -6.20
CA PHE A 230 -2.69 10.06 -4.88
C PHE A 230 -2.79 11.59 -4.75
N HIS A 231 -2.23 12.36 -5.69
CA HIS A 231 -2.15 13.82 -5.58
C HIS A 231 -3.52 14.52 -5.44
N PRO A 232 -4.60 14.11 -6.14
CA PRO A 232 -5.90 14.74 -5.99
C PRO A 232 -6.39 14.68 -4.54
N GLU A 233 -6.36 13.49 -3.96
CA GLU A 233 -6.84 13.24 -2.60
C GLU A 233 -5.91 13.87 -1.56
N ALA A 234 -4.59 13.71 -1.72
CA ALA A 234 -3.61 14.32 -0.82
C ALA A 234 -3.73 15.85 -0.78
N THR A 235 -3.95 16.50 -1.93
CA THR A 235 -4.12 17.97 -2.01
C THR A 235 -5.43 18.41 -1.37
N LEU A 236 -6.53 17.69 -1.62
CA LEU A 236 -7.81 17.95 -0.99
C LEU A 236 -7.73 17.81 0.54
N ALA A 237 -7.20 16.69 1.03
CA ALA A 237 -7.13 16.41 2.45
C ALA A 237 -6.20 17.40 3.19
N THR A 238 -5.10 17.81 2.54
CA THR A 238 -4.24 18.91 3.03
C THR A 238 -5.04 20.20 3.20
N ALA A 239 -5.92 20.55 2.25
CA ALA A 239 -6.77 21.74 2.35
C ALA A 239 -7.75 21.65 3.52
N VAL A 240 -8.36 20.48 3.74
CA VAL A 240 -9.26 20.21 4.88
C VAL A 240 -8.53 20.38 6.22
N CYS A 241 -7.28 19.91 6.32
CA CYS A 241 -6.45 20.14 7.50
C CYS A 241 -6.15 21.63 7.72
N TYR A 242 -5.84 22.40 6.68
CA TYR A 242 -5.66 23.85 6.82
C TYR A 242 -6.93 24.57 7.26
N GLU A 243 -8.10 24.17 6.77
CA GLU A 243 -9.39 24.71 7.24
C GLU A 243 -9.62 24.40 8.73
N THR A 244 -9.31 23.17 9.14
CA THR A 244 -9.41 22.74 10.55
C THR A 244 -8.48 23.56 11.46
N LEU A 245 -7.27 23.85 10.98
CA LEU A 245 -6.29 24.72 11.63
C LEU A 245 -6.61 26.23 11.51
N LYS A 246 -7.79 26.60 10.99
CA LYS A 246 -8.25 27.98 10.79
C LYS A 246 -7.41 28.81 9.83
N ASN A 247 -6.54 28.18 9.04
CA ASN A 247 -5.83 28.82 7.94
C ASN A 247 -6.70 28.79 6.68
N VAL A 248 -7.75 29.61 6.69
CA VAL A 248 -8.78 29.64 5.63
C VAL A 248 -8.20 30.04 4.28
N ASP A 249 -7.21 30.95 4.26
CA ASP A 249 -6.56 31.39 3.02
C ASP A 249 -5.86 30.24 2.32
N LYS A 250 -5.07 29.45 3.07
CA LYS A 250 -4.36 28.29 2.52
C LYS A 250 -5.32 27.17 2.12
N ALA A 251 -6.37 26.95 2.91
CA ALA A 251 -7.42 25.99 2.55
C ALA A 251 -8.09 26.38 1.23
N GLN A 252 -8.48 27.66 1.08
CA GLN A 252 -9.11 28.17 -0.13
C GLN A 252 -8.19 28.08 -1.36
N GLU A 253 -6.91 28.42 -1.22
CA GLU A 253 -5.90 28.25 -2.28
C GLU A 253 -5.85 26.80 -2.75
N LEU A 254 -5.73 25.85 -1.83
CA LEU A 254 -5.62 24.44 -2.16
C LEU A 254 -6.92 23.85 -2.70
N TYR A 255 -8.09 24.24 -2.21
CA TYR A 255 -9.35 23.81 -2.81
C TYR A 255 -9.50 24.32 -4.24
N LYS A 256 -9.13 25.57 -4.53
CA LYS A 256 -9.12 26.11 -5.90
C LYS A 256 -8.18 25.32 -6.79
N LYS A 257 -6.96 25.06 -6.30
CA LYS A 257 -5.96 24.24 -7.01
C LYS A 257 -6.49 22.84 -7.30
N THR A 258 -7.01 22.14 -6.29
CA THR A 258 -7.55 20.78 -6.45
C THR A 258 -8.70 20.75 -7.46
N HIS A 259 -9.60 21.74 -7.43
CA HIS A 259 -10.68 21.83 -8.41
C HIS A 259 -10.18 22.08 -9.83
N ALA A 260 -9.20 22.97 -10.01
CA ALA A 260 -8.63 23.30 -11.30
C ALA A 260 -7.81 22.15 -11.90
N ASP A 261 -6.88 21.61 -11.13
CA ASP A 261 -5.92 20.60 -11.57
C ASP A 261 -6.55 19.20 -11.70
N PHE A 262 -7.59 18.92 -10.90
CA PHE A 262 -8.21 17.59 -10.82
C PHE A 262 -9.74 17.60 -11.03
N LYS A 263 -10.22 18.47 -11.93
CA LYS A 263 -11.65 18.71 -12.18
C LYS A 263 -12.52 17.46 -12.36
N ASN A 264 -11.99 16.42 -13.02
CA ASN A 264 -12.72 15.18 -13.32
C ASN A 264 -12.56 14.09 -12.24
N SER A 265 -11.91 14.40 -11.12
CA SER A 265 -11.75 13.48 -9.99
C SER A 265 -12.81 13.73 -8.91
N PRO A 266 -13.12 12.73 -8.07
CA PRO A 266 -13.94 12.93 -6.87
C PRO A 266 -13.39 14.05 -5.97
N ALA A 267 -12.06 14.16 -5.86
CA ALA A 267 -11.40 15.18 -5.06
C ALA A 267 -11.67 16.60 -5.60
N GLY A 268 -11.59 16.79 -6.93
CA GLY A 268 -11.90 18.08 -7.57
C GLY A 268 -13.37 18.48 -7.44
N ALA A 269 -14.28 17.50 -7.49
CA ALA A 269 -15.71 17.74 -7.23
C ALA A 269 -15.97 18.12 -5.76
N ASN A 270 -15.30 17.44 -4.82
CA ASN A 270 -15.41 17.75 -3.39
C ASN A 270 -14.78 19.09 -3.04
N ALA A 271 -13.63 19.44 -3.63
CA ALA A 271 -13.00 20.75 -3.45
C ALA A 271 -13.95 21.90 -3.83
N GLN A 272 -14.70 21.74 -4.92
CA GLN A 272 -15.71 22.74 -5.31
C GLN A 272 -16.83 22.87 -4.26
N LYS A 273 -17.27 21.75 -3.66
CA LYS A 273 -18.26 21.78 -2.57
C LYS A 273 -17.71 22.52 -1.36
N TYR A 274 -16.46 22.24 -0.95
CA TYR A 274 -15.83 22.94 0.17
C TYR A 274 -15.68 24.45 -0.06
N LEU A 275 -15.30 24.88 -1.27
CA LEU A 275 -15.25 26.31 -1.62
C LEU A 275 -16.61 27.00 -1.45
N ARG A 276 -17.69 26.35 -1.90
CA ARG A 276 -19.04 26.88 -1.72
C ARG A 276 -19.39 27.00 -0.24
N LEU A 277 -19.12 25.97 0.55
CA LEU A 277 -19.36 25.99 2.00
C LEU A 277 -18.58 27.10 2.72
N LEU A 278 -17.31 27.31 2.37
CA LEU A 278 -16.50 28.40 2.91
C LEU A 278 -17.10 29.77 2.61
N SER A 279 -17.51 30.01 1.35
CA SER A 279 -18.13 31.28 0.95
C SER A 279 -19.48 31.56 1.61
N LEU A 280 -20.21 30.53 2.04
CA LEU A 280 -21.44 30.70 2.80
C LEU A 280 -21.13 31.09 4.25
N LYS A 281 -20.20 30.36 4.91
CA LYS A 281 -19.78 30.69 6.29
C LYS A 281 -19.26 32.12 6.42
N GLY A 282 -18.50 32.60 5.44
CA GLY A 282 -17.95 33.97 5.45
C GLY A 282 -18.97 35.09 5.17
N LYS A 283 -20.22 34.77 4.81
CA LYS A 283 -21.31 35.75 4.66
C LYS A 283 -22.15 35.92 5.92
N ASP A 284 -22.07 34.95 6.84
CA ASP A 284 -22.84 34.92 8.09
C ASP A 284 -22.01 35.40 9.30
N SER A 285 -20.79 35.91 9.07
CA SER A 285 -19.86 36.46 10.08
C SER A 285 -19.56 37.92 9.82
#